data_AF-A0A3L7QIY3-F1
#
_entry.id   AF-A0A3L7QIY3-F1
#
_cell.length_a   1.000
_cell.length_b   1.000
_cell.length_c   1.000
_cell.angle_alpha   90.00
_cell.angle_beta   90.00
_cell.angle_gamma   90.00
#
_symmetry.space_group_name_H-M   'P 1'
#
loop_
_entity.id
_entity.type
_entity.pdbx_description
1 polymer ?
#
loop_
_entity_poly.entity_id
_entity_poly.type
_entity_poly.pdbx_seq_one_letter_code
_entity_poly.pdbx_strand_id
1 'polypeptide(L)'
;MNRFALLVCLAWTGMGCEQSTTPPSIDEQTGRMPARLALREKPLNEPLTQDELLGFVELIESFPGGQPPQLSPRIAAGSVEGLLPEQAVQVWRTTLRQTLTTESLVNHWRPRAAERRVLTESQVTPQALASIMLRLSCAYAAEAFERELSITEAHRKAEQNVQTIVHQILISTRTHNQDQAALWAALEESTMLAEYLALLQEIPYESRHLVAVHRERLVTILPISQNRSAVLEQREDSRIIPVNYEEPALQTAAPPVSAPPSPKRDWKIR
;
A
#
# COMPACT_ATOMS: atom_id res chain seq x y z
N MET A 1 -16.41 -0.10 -10.42
CA MET A 1 -15.80 1.07 -9.77
C MET A 1 -14.35 0.73 -9.47
N ASN A 2 -13.39 1.26 -10.24
CA ASN A 2 -11.96 1.13 -9.93
C ASN A 2 -11.57 2.31 -9.06
N ARG A 3 -11.49 2.14 -7.73
CA ARG A 3 -11.17 3.24 -6.80
C ARG A 3 -9.96 3.00 -5.90
N PHE A 4 -9.30 1.84 -5.98
CA PHE A 4 -8.01 1.61 -5.34
C PHE A 4 -6.84 2.00 -6.22
N ALA A 5 -6.47 3.27 -6.16
CA ALA A 5 -5.09 3.69 -6.39
C ALA A 5 -4.33 3.58 -5.06
N LEU A 6 -4.18 2.35 -4.53
CA LEU A 6 -3.06 2.11 -3.62
C LEU A 6 -1.83 2.19 -4.52
N LEU A 7 -1.19 3.35 -4.43
CA LEU A 7 -0.21 3.89 -5.35
C LEU A 7 1.12 3.13 -5.22
N VAL A 8 1.10 1.80 -5.44
CA VAL A 8 2.24 1.09 -6.02
C VAL A 8 2.25 1.45 -7.52
N CYS A 9 2.40 2.74 -7.83
CA CYS A 9 2.46 3.19 -9.22
C CYS A 9 3.85 2.88 -9.77
N LEU A 10 4.01 1.69 -10.35
CA LEU A 10 4.99 1.44 -11.41
C LEU A 10 4.41 1.85 -12.77
N ALA A 11 3.79 3.03 -12.84
CA ALA A 11 3.18 3.56 -14.06
C ALA A 11 3.71 4.97 -14.32
N TRP A 12 4.52 5.11 -15.36
CA TRP A 12 4.72 6.39 -16.04
C TRP A 12 4.20 6.26 -17.47
N THR A 13 3.19 7.08 -17.79
CA THR A 13 2.82 7.43 -19.16
C THR A 13 3.82 8.44 -19.68
N GLY A 14 4.77 7.98 -20.49
CA GLY A 14 5.60 8.86 -21.31
C GLY A 14 4.77 9.42 -22.46
N MET A 15 4.41 10.70 -22.37
CA MET A 15 4.04 11.52 -23.54
C MET A 15 5.32 12.19 -24.05
N GLY A 16 5.51 12.15 -25.36
CA GLY A 16 6.82 12.18 -26.02
C GLY A 16 7.52 13.52 -26.12
N CYS A 17 8.76 13.44 -26.59
CA CYS A 17 9.17 14.13 -27.81
C CYS A 17 10.33 13.37 -28.46
N GLU A 18 10.10 12.92 -29.68
CA GLU A 18 11.15 12.51 -30.61
C GLU A 18 12.12 13.67 -30.83
N GLN A 19 13.40 13.41 -30.68
CA GLN A 19 14.43 14.10 -31.45
C GLN A 19 15.50 13.09 -31.81
N SER A 20 15.39 12.60 -33.04
CA SER A 20 16.43 11.82 -33.72
C SER A 20 17.73 12.63 -33.73
N THR A 21 18.73 12.16 -32.99
CA THR A 21 20.11 12.57 -33.22
C THR A 21 20.97 11.31 -33.23
N THR A 22 21.42 10.95 -34.43
CA THR A 22 22.39 9.88 -34.69
C THR A 22 23.70 10.18 -33.96
N PRO A 23 24.29 9.26 -33.19
CA PRO A 23 25.71 9.33 -32.86
C PRO A 23 26.54 8.48 -33.84
N PRO A 24 27.83 8.82 -34.03
CA PRO A 24 28.68 8.24 -35.04
C PRO A 24 29.18 6.85 -34.63
N SER A 25 29.52 6.05 -35.65
CA SER A 25 30.21 4.78 -35.56
C SER A 25 31.50 4.89 -34.74
N ILE A 26 31.61 4.10 -33.68
CA ILE A 26 32.88 3.80 -33.00
C ILE A 26 33.02 2.28 -32.96
N ASP A 27 34.16 1.85 -33.48
CA ASP A 27 34.64 0.47 -33.62
C ASP A 27 34.73 -0.29 -32.28
N GLU A 28 34.57 -1.61 -32.40
CA GLU A 28 35.23 -2.65 -31.61
C GLU A 28 35.32 -2.45 -30.09
N GLN A 29 34.23 -2.72 -29.37
CA GLN A 29 34.34 -3.25 -28.01
C GLN A 29 34.30 -4.78 -28.04
N THR A 30 35.50 -5.32 -27.86
CA THR A 30 35.84 -6.68 -27.42
C THR A 30 34.76 -7.26 -26.51
N GLY A 31 34.29 -8.47 -26.85
CA GLY A 31 33.28 -9.22 -26.11
C GLY A 31 33.68 -9.53 -24.67
N ARG A 32 33.44 -8.59 -23.76
CA ARG A 32 33.20 -8.91 -22.35
C ARG A 32 31.77 -9.46 -22.27
N MET A 33 31.62 -10.74 -22.00
CA MET A 33 30.35 -11.21 -21.44
C MET A 33 30.06 -10.33 -20.21
N PRO A 34 28.87 -9.73 -20.09
CA PRO A 34 28.54 -8.96 -18.90
C PRO A 34 28.72 -9.87 -17.67
N ALA A 35 29.30 -9.30 -16.60
CA ALA A 35 29.43 -10.03 -15.35
C ALA A 35 28.04 -10.52 -14.94
N ARG A 36 27.94 -11.80 -14.59
CA ARG A 36 26.67 -12.39 -14.17
C ARG A 36 26.14 -11.62 -12.98
N LEU A 37 24.99 -10.95 -13.14
CA LEU A 37 24.38 -10.20 -12.06
C LEU A 37 23.91 -11.19 -10.98
N ALA A 38 24.27 -10.92 -9.72
CA ALA A 38 23.95 -11.79 -8.59
C ALA A 38 22.49 -11.66 -8.11
N LEU A 39 21.55 -11.40 -9.00
CA LEU A 39 20.13 -11.23 -8.68
C LEU A 39 19.43 -12.58 -8.55
N ARG A 40 18.75 -12.80 -7.43
CA ARG A 40 18.00 -14.03 -7.14
C ARG A 40 16.63 -13.68 -6.57
N GLU A 41 15.68 -14.60 -6.76
CA GLU A 41 14.40 -14.50 -6.09
C GLU A 41 14.58 -14.70 -4.58
N LYS A 42 14.07 -13.75 -3.81
CA LYS A 42 14.15 -13.69 -2.35
C LYS A 42 12.85 -13.17 -1.76
N PRO A 43 12.49 -13.59 -0.53
CA PRO A 43 11.31 -13.09 0.14
C PRO A 43 11.46 -11.60 0.50
N LEU A 44 10.33 -10.94 0.75
CA LEU A 44 10.27 -9.50 1.03
C LEU A 44 11.09 -9.09 2.27
N ASN A 45 11.11 -9.95 3.29
CA ASN A 45 11.78 -9.74 4.55
C ASN A 45 13.29 -10.07 4.54
N GLU A 46 13.85 -10.49 3.41
CA GLU A 46 15.31 -10.68 3.31
C GLU A 46 16.01 -9.31 3.13
N PRO A 47 17.15 -9.05 3.79
CA PRO A 47 17.92 -7.82 3.61
C PRO A 47 18.48 -7.65 2.19
N LEU A 48 18.33 -6.46 1.62
CA LEU A 48 18.94 -6.09 0.35
C LEU A 48 20.45 -5.96 0.51
N THR A 49 21.21 -6.53 -0.42
CA THR A 49 22.66 -6.34 -0.45
C THR A 49 23.05 -5.21 -1.39
N GLN A 50 24.24 -4.64 -1.18
CA GLN A 50 24.78 -3.61 -2.07
C GLN A 50 24.98 -4.16 -3.50
N ASP A 51 25.43 -5.40 -3.64
CA ASP A 51 25.60 -6.06 -4.95
C ASP A 51 24.27 -6.24 -5.69
N GLU A 52 23.19 -6.54 -4.96
CA GLU A 52 21.85 -6.63 -5.54
C GLU A 52 21.35 -5.28 -6.04
N LEU A 53 21.57 -4.20 -5.28
CA LEU A 53 21.18 -2.86 -5.69
C LEU A 53 21.97 -2.40 -6.91
N LEU A 54 23.30 -2.55 -6.89
CA LEU A 54 24.16 -2.14 -8.00
C LEU A 54 23.85 -2.96 -9.25
N GLY A 55 23.67 -4.28 -9.11
CA GLY A 55 23.30 -5.14 -10.22
C GLY A 55 21.91 -4.82 -10.77
N PHE A 56 20.95 -4.45 -9.92
CA PHE A 56 19.66 -3.96 -10.39
C PHE A 56 19.81 -2.69 -11.23
N VAL A 57 20.58 -1.71 -10.75
CA VAL A 57 20.78 -0.46 -11.48
C VAL A 57 21.45 -0.70 -12.83
N GLU A 58 22.51 -1.52 -12.87
CA GLU A 58 23.19 -1.90 -14.12
C GLU A 58 22.23 -2.60 -15.10
N LEU A 59 21.35 -3.47 -14.59
CA LEU A 59 20.33 -4.13 -15.41
C LEU A 59 19.33 -3.12 -16.00
N ILE A 60 18.88 -2.15 -15.22
CA ILE A 60 17.93 -1.13 -15.69
C ILE A 60 18.57 -0.19 -16.71
N GLU A 61 19.82 0.24 -16.47
CA GLU A 61 20.59 1.04 -17.42
C GLU A 61 20.77 0.31 -18.77
N SER A 62 20.77 -1.03 -18.76
CA SER A 62 20.86 -1.88 -19.95
C SER A 62 19.52 -2.10 -20.67
N PHE A 63 18.37 -1.77 -20.05
CA PHE A 63 17.08 -1.89 -20.71
C PHE A 63 16.88 -0.79 -21.77
N PRO A 64 16.05 -1.04 -22.81
CA PRO A 64 15.77 -0.05 -23.83
C PRO A 64 15.14 1.21 -23.20
N GLY A 65 15.84 2.34 -23.31
CA GLY A 65 15.42 3.61 -22.73
C GLY A 65 15.84 3.80 -21.26
N GLY A 66 16.59 2.88 -20.66
CA GLY A 66 17.09 2.99 -19.29
C GLY A 66 15.99 2.99 -18.23
N GLN A 67 14.85 2.35 -18.52
CA GLN A 67 13.67 2.34 -17.66
C GLN A 67 13.35 0.93 -17.18
N PRO A 68 12.89 0.77 -15.92
CA PRO A 68 12.43 -0.52 -15.45
C PRO A 68 11.15 -0.94 -16.17
N PRO A 69 10.90 -2.25 -16.30
CA PRO A 69 9.67 -2.74 -16.88
C PRO A 69 8.48 -2.34 -16.01
N GLN A 70 7.34 -2.10 -16.66
CA GLN A 70 6.08 -1.83 -15.94
C GLN A 70 5.52 -3.14 -15.38
N LEU A 71 5.91 -3.47 -14.15
CA LEU A 71 5.27 -4.52 -13.36
C LEU A 71 4.08 -3.91 -12.64
N SER A 72 2.92 -3.86 -13.31
CA SER A 72 1.69 -3.33 -12.71
C SER A 72 0.84 -4.47 -12.15
N PRO A 73 0.82 -4.69 -10.83
CA PRO A 73 -0.15 -5.60 -10.24
C PRO A 73 -1.56 -5.08 -10.50
N ARG A 74 -2.45 -5.96 -10.98
CA ARG A 74 -3.88 -5.65 -11.03
C ARG A 74 -4.51 -6.02 -9.70
N ILE A 75 -4.73 -5.02 -8.85
CA ILE A 75 -5.57 -5.20 -7.66
C ILE A 75 -7.03 -5.19 -8.15
N ALA A 76 -7.59 -6.38 -8.36
CA ALA A 76 -9.03 -6.51 -8.47
C ALA A 76 -9.60 -6.43 -7.05
N ALA A 77 -10.55 -5.54 -6.79
CA ALA A 77 -11.29 -5.57 -5.53
C ALA A 77 -11.92 -6.96 -5.38
N GLY A 78 -11.61 -7.65 -4.29
CA GLY A 78 -12.23 -8.95 -4.00
C GLY A 78 -13.76 -8.80 -3.95
N SER A 79 -14.50 -9.76 -4.49
CA SER A 79 -15.96 -9.74 -4.41
C SER A 79 -16.39 -9.92 -2.95
N VAL A 80 -17.01 -8.88 -2.37
CA VAL A 80 -17.47 -8.88 -0.97
C VAL A 80 -19.00 -8.83 -0.83
N GLU A 81 -19.73 -9.04 -1.93
CA GLU A 81 -21.19 -9.06 -1.91
C GLU A 81 -21.71 -10.18 -1.00
N GLY A 82 -22.59 -9.82 -0.06
CA GLY A 82 -23.18 -10.75 0.92
C GLY A 82 -22.27 -11.15 2.07
N LEU A 83 -21.04 -10.63 2.16
CA LEU A 83 -20.12 -10.91 3.27
C LEU A 83 -20.39 -10.02 4.48
N LEU A 84 -20.04 -10.54 5.66
CA LEU A 84 -19.91 -9.71 6.85
C LEU A 84 -18.69 -8.78 6.74
N PRO A 85 -18.68 -7.59 7.35
CA PRO A 85 -17.57 -6.65 7.25
C PRO A 85 -16.21 -7.26 7.61
N GLU A 86 -16.15 -8.10 8.64
CA GLU A 86 -14.92 -8.78 9.06
C GLU A 86 -14.41 -9.76 8.01
N GLN A 87 -15.32 -10.45 7.30
CA GLN A 87 -14.97 -11.35 6.21
C GLN A 87 -14.44 -10.58 5.00
N ALA A 88 -15.07 -9.44 4.68
CA ALA A 88 -14.60 -8.55 3.63
C ALA A 88 -13.18 -8.02 3.91
N VAL A 89 -12.89 -7.63 5.16
CA VAL A 89 -11.54 -7.26 5.60
C VAL A 89 -10.54 -8.37 5.29
N GLN A 90 -10.83 -9.63 5.64
CA GLN A 90 -9.93 -10.75 5.35
C GLN A 90 -9.74 -11.00 3.85
N VAL A 91 -10.81 -10.89 3.06
CA VAL A 91 -10.75 -11.02 1.59
C VAL A 91 -9.83 -9.96 1.00
N TRP A 92 -9.98 -8.70 1.41
CA TRP A 92 -9.14 -7.60 0.89
C TRP A 92 -7.67 -7.73 1.30
N ARG A 93 -7.39 -8.07 2.57
CA ARG A 93 -6.01 -8.34 3.02
C ARG A 93 -5.34 -9.44 2.21
N THR A 94 -6.05 -10.56 2.02
CA THR A 94 -5.58 -11.70 1.24
C THR A 94 -5.35 -11.31 -0.22
N THR A 95 -6.29 -10.57 -0.80
CA THR A 95 -6.21 -10.08 -2.18
C THR A 95 -4.98 -9.21 -2.39
N LEU A 96 -4.71 -8.27 -1.47
CA LEU A 96 -3.54 -7.41 -1.54
C LEU A 96 -2.23 -8.23 -1.48
N ARG A 97 -2.12 -9.14 -0.52
CA ARG A 97 -0.93 -10.01 -0.39
C ARG A 97 -0.69 -10.88 -1.62
N GLN A 98 -1.73 -11.49 -2.18
CA GLN A 98 -1.63 -12.31 -3.39
C GLN A 98 -1.20 -11.49 -4.60
N THR A 99 -1.68 -10.25 -4.68
CA THR A 99 -1.36 -9.33 -5.76
C THR A 99 0.09 -8.86 -5.73
N LEU A 100 0.68 -8.73 -4.54
CA LEU A 100 2.07 -8.32 -4.30
C LEU A 100 3.03 -9.52 -4.17
N THR A 101 2.88 -10.52 -5.04
CA THR A 101 3.81 -11.65 -5.15
C THR A 101 4.66 -11.55 -6.42
N THR A 102 5.86 -12.13 -6.41
CA THR A 102 6.71 -12.27 -7.61
C THR A 102 5.96 -12.92 -8.75
N GLU A 103 5.24 -14.01 -8.46
CA GLU A 103 4.41 -14.72 -9.43
C GLU A 103 3.35 -13.80 -10.06
N SER A 104 2.57 -13.09 -9.24
CA SER A 104 1.56 -12.13 -9.72
C SER A 104 2.18 -11.06 -10.61
N LEU A 105 3.30 -10.45 -10.19
CA LEU A 105 3.98 -9.39 -10.95
C LEU A 105 4.48 -9.90 -12.31
N VAL A 106 5.06 -11.10 -12.35
CA VAL A 106 5.57 -11.71 -13.60
C VAL A 106 4.41 -12.11 -14.52
N ASN A 107 3.33 -12.69 -13.99
CA ASN A 107 2.18 -13.13 -14.80
C ASN A 107 1.52 -11.98 -15.56
N HIS A 108 1.57 -10.77 -15.01
CA HIS A 108 1.03 -9.57 -15.64
C HIS A 108 2.04 -8.84 -16.54
N TRP A 109 3.31 -9.27 -16.53
CA TRP A 109 4.35 -8.68 -17.36
C TRP A 109 4.56 -9.46 -18.65
N ARG A 110 4.55 -8.74 -19.78
CA ARG A 110 4.83 -9.30 -21.11
C ARG A 110 6.08 -8.63 -21.68
N PRO A 111 7.28 -9.17 -21.42
CA PRO A 111 8.51 -8.53 -21.86
C PRO A 111 8.62 -8.51 -23.38
N ARG A 112 9.04 -7.36 -23.92
CA ARG A 112 9.34 -7.18 -25.34
C ARG A 112 10.62 -7.95 -25.73
N ALA A 113 10.85 -8.14 -27.02
CA ALA A 113 12.01 -8.91 -27.50
C ALA A 113 13.36 -8.35 -26.99
N ALA A 114 13.50 -7.02 -26.94
CA ALA A 114 14.70 -6.36 -26.42
C ALA A 114 14.90 -6.61 -24.91
N GLU A 115 13.85 -6.49 -24.10
CA GLU A 115 13.90 -6.76 -22.66
C GLU A 115 14.24 -8.23 -22.37
N ARG A 116 13.66 -9.16 -23.13
CA ARG A 116 14.00 -10.59 -23.02
C ARG A 116 15.47 -10.86 -23.33
N ARG A 117 16.03 -10.15 -24.32
CA ARG A 117 17.44 -10.27 -24.69
C ARG A 117 18.36 -9.80 -23.55
N VAL A 118 18.10 -8.62 -22.99
CA VAL A 118 18.85 -8.08 -21.85
C VAL A 118 18.83 -9.05 -20.66
N LEU A 119 17.64 -9.54 -20.28
CA LEU A 119 17.51 -10.53 -19.20
C LEU A 119 18.33 -11.81 -19.47
N THR A 120 18.32 -12.28 -20.71
CA THR A 120 19.06 -13.50 -21.10
C THR A 120 20.57 -13.28 -21.05
N GLU A 121 21.04 -12.15 -21.58
CA GLU A 121 22.47 -11.78 -21.60
C GLU A 121 23.00 -11.57 -20.18
N SER A 122 22.21 -10.94 -19.30
CA SER A 122 22.54 -10.75 -17.87
C SER A 122 22.29 -11.98 -16.99
N GLN A 123 21.72 -13.05 -17.53
CA GLN A 123 21.31 -14.27 -16.82
C GLN A 123 20.36 -14.04 -15.64
N VAL A 124 19.45 -13.08 -15.77
CA VAL A 124 18.45 -12.71 -14.75
C VAL A 124 17.09 -13.26 -15.14
N THR A 125 16.44 -14.00 -14.24
CA THR A 125 15.08 -14.49 -14.48
C THR A 125 14.05 -13.38 -14.25
N PRO A 126 12.89 -13.41 -14.92
CA PRO A 126 11.80 -12.48 -14.64
C PRO A 126 11.39 -12.45 -13.17
N GLN A 127 11.41 -13.61 -12.49
CA GLN A 127 11.11 -13.75 -11.06
C GLN A 127 12.15 -13.04 -10.20
N ALA A 128 13.44 -13.19 -10.51
CA ALA A 128 14.51 -12.48 -9.79
C ALA A 128 14.38 -10.96 -9.97
N LEU A 129 14.05 -10.49 -11.17
CA LEU A 129 13.79 -9.07 -11.42
C LEU A 129 12.56 -8.57 -10.65
N ALA A 130 11.44 -9.29 -10.70
CA ALA A 130 10.25 -8.91 -9.96
C ALA A 130 10.48 -8.89 -8.44
N SER A 131 11.28 -9.84 -7.93
CA SER A 131 11.65 -9.91 -6.50
C SER A 131 12.45 -8.68 -6.08
N ILE A 132 13.50 -8.34 -6.81
CA ILE A 132 14.34 -7.17 -6.47
C ILE A 132 13.56 -5.86 -6.63
N MET A 133 12.72 -5.75 -7.66
CA MET A 133 11.86 -4.57 -7.86
C MET A 133 10.86 -4.39 -6.72
N LEU A 134 10.21 -5.47 -6.27
CA LEU A 134 9.28 -5.44 -5.15
C LEU A 134 10.01 -5.03 -3.86
N ARG A 135 11.12 -5.69 -3.54
CA ARG A 135 11.92 -5.42 -2.34
C ARG A 135 12.46 -3.98 -2.32
N LEU A 136 13.01 -3.49 -3.43
CA LEU A 136 13.48 -2.10 -3.55
C LEU A 136 12.32 -1.09 -3.45
N SER A 137 11.19 -1.37 -4.09
CA SER A 137 10.02 -0.47 -4.04
C SER A 137 9.44 -0.37 -2.63
N CYS A 138 9.33 -1.50 -1.91
CA CYS A 138 8.89 -1.52 -0.52
C CYS A 138 9.92 -0.86 0.41
N ALA A 139 11.21 -1.12 0.23
CA ALA A 139 12.27 -0.46 1.01
C ALA A 139 12.31 1.06 0.79
N TYR A 140 12.14 1.52 -0.46
CA TYR A 140 12.02 2.94 -0.78
C TYR A 140 10.75 3.56 -0.21
N ALA A 141 9.62 2.85 -0.25
CA ALA A 141 8.40 3.31 0.39
C ALA A 141 8.57 3.43 1.91
N ALA A 142 9.15 2.42 2.56
CA ALA A 142 9.37 2.42 4.00
C ALA A 142 10.35 3.53 4.44
N GLU A 143 11.46 3.73 3.71
CA GLU A 143 12.40 4.83 3.96
C GLU A 143 11.71 6.19 3.87
N ALA A 144 10.92 6.40 2.82
CA ALA A 144 10.19 7.65 2.62
C ALA A 144 9.14 7.88 3.72
N PHE A 145 8.43 6.84 4.15
CA PHE A 145 7.44 6.94 5.22
C PHE A 145 8.09 7.27 6.56
N GLU A 146 9.18 6.60 6.96
CA GLU A 146 9.82 6.81 8.27
C GLU A 146 10.39 8.21 8.46
N ARG A 147 10.64 8.94 7.37
CA ARG A 147 11.05 10.35 7.43
C ARG A 147 9.93 11.29 7.85
N GLU A 148 8.68 10.90 7.60
CA GLU A 148 7.50 11.73 7.84
C GLU A 148 6.70 11.24 9.04
N LEU A 149 6.58 9.92 9.22
CA LEU A 149 5.75 9.29 10.23
C LEU A 149 6.26 7.89 10.61
N SER A 150 6.11 7.50 11.88
CA SER A 150 6.34 6.12 12.30
C SER A 150 5.37 5.15 11.60
N ILE A 151 5.89 4.24 10.78
CA ILE A 151 5.08 3.21 10.08
C ILE A 151 4.27 2.39 11.09
N THR A 152 4.84 2.12 12.26
CA THR A 152 4.17 1.36 13.32
C THR A 152 2.98 2.10 13.90
N GLU A 153 3.11 3.41 14.12
CA GLU A 153 2.00 4.23 14.59
C GLU A 153 0.92 4.38 13.52
N ALA A 154 1.33 4.58 12.27
CA ALA A 154 0.45 4.66 11.12
C ALA A 154 -0.38 3.37 10.96
N HIS A 155 0.28 2.21 11.05
CA HIS A 155 -0.37 0.91 10.96
C HIS A 155 -1.38 0.73 12.09
N ARG A 156 -0.98 1.02 13.34
CA ARG A 156 -1.88 0.95 14.50
C ARG A 156 -3.12 1.84 14.31
N LYS A 157 -2.95 3.06 13.80
CA LYS A 157 -4.05 3.99 13.53
C LYS A 157 -4.97 3.48 12.40
N ALA A 158 -4.40 2.94 11.33
CA ALA A 158 -5.17 2.34 10.25
C ALA A 158 -6.00 1.13 10.72
N GLU A 159 -5.42 0.25 11.54
CA GLU A 159 -6.13 -0.87 12.17
C GLU A 159 -7.28 -0.40 13.08
N GLN A 160 -7.06 0.65 13.88
CA GLN A 160 -8.12 1.25 14.69
C GLN A 160 -9.27 1.77 13.82
N ASN A 161 -8.96 2.45 12.71
CA ASN A 161 -9.98 2.94 11.77
C ASN A 161 -10.77 1.78 11.15
N VAL A 162 -10.11 0.67 10.77
CA VAL A 162 -10.80 -0.54 10.27
C VAL A 162 -11.82 -1.03 11.31
N GLN A 163 -11.42 -1.18 12.57
CA GLN A 163 -12.31 -1.64 13.64
C GLN A 163 -13.50 -0.68 13.87
N THR A 164 -13.25 0.64 13.86
CA THR A 164 -14.30 1.65 13.99
C THR A 164 -15.32 1.55 12.85
N ILE A 165 -14.86 1.41 11.60
CA ILE A 165 -15.74 1.34 10.43
C ILE A 165 -16.54 0.03 10.42
N VAL A 166 -15.91 -1.10 10.76
CA VAL A 166 -16.62 -2.40 10.95
C VAL A 166 -17.78 -2.23 11.93
N HIS A 167 -17.50 -1.64 13.10
CA HIS A 167 -18.51 -1.41 14.12
C HIS A 167 -19.66 -0.52 13.61
N GLN A 168 -19.34 0.55 12.88
CA GLN A 168 -20.34 1.44 12.27
C GLN A 168 -21.20 0.74 11.21
N ILE A 169 -20.63 -0.15 10.39
CA ILE A 169 -21.40 -0.93 9.41
C ILE A 169 -22.38 -1.87 10.13
N LEU A 170 -21.96 -2.53 11.21
CA LEU A 170 -22.82 -3.43 12.00
C LEU A 170 -23.96 -2.70 12.73
N ILE A 171 -23.78 -1.42 13.09
CA ILE A 171 -24.85 -0.59 13.69
C ILE A 171 -25.78 -0.01 12.62
N SER A 172 -25.22 0.47 11.50
CA SER A 172 -25.99 1.12 10.42
C SER A 172 -26.87 0.14 9.65
N THR A 173 -26.47 -1.13 9.52
CA THR A 173 -27.31 -2.22 8.99
C THR A 173 -28.59 -2.42 9.82
N ARG A 174 -28.56 -2.14 11.13
CA ARG A 174 -29.74 -2.21 12.01
C ARG A 174 -30.66 -1.00 11.90
N THR A 175 -30.14 0.15 11.44
CA THR A 175 -30.82 1.45 11.50
C THR A 175 -31.22 2.01 10.13
N HIS A 176 -31.04 1.25 9.03
CA HIS A 176 -31.41 1.63 7.65
C HIS A 176 -30.83 3.00 7.21
N ASN A 177 -29.52 3.17 7.43
CA ASN A 177 -28.82 4.40 7.08
C ASN A 177 -28.39 4.45 5.60
N GLN A 178 -28.50 5.64 4.97
CA GLN A 178 -28.26 5.85 3.53
C GLN A 178 -26.78 5.83 3.10
N ASP A 179 -25.83 5.86 4.05
CA ASP A 179 -24.39 6.00 3.76
C ASP A 179 -23.60 4.68 3.72
N GLN A 180 -24.27 3.52 3.61
CA GLN A 180 -23.57 2.22 3.62
C GLN A 180 -22.50 2.09 2.53
N ALA A 181 -22.74 2.58 1.33
CA ALA A 181 -21.76 2.51 0.24
C ALA A 181 -20.47 3.28 0.56
N ALA A 182 -20.58 4.42 1.25
CA ALA A 182 -19.42 5.20 1.68
C ALA A 182 -18.64 4.50 2.79
N LEU A 183 -19.34 3.88 3.76
CA LEU A 183 -18.71 3.09 4.82
C LEU A 183 -17.96 1.87 4.25
N TRP A 184 -18.56 1.15 3.31
CA TRP A 184 -17.91 0.01 2.66
C TRP A 184 -16.67 0.43 1.86
N ALA A 185 -16.71 1.56 1.15
CA ALA A 185 -15.54 2.09 0.46
C ALA A 185 -14.44 2.52 1.45
N ALA A 186 -14.80 3.20 2.54
CA ALA A 186 -13.86 3.58 3.59
C ALA A 186 -13.24 2.37 4.29
N LEU A 187 -14.00 1.29 4.46
CA LEU A 187 -13.51 0.03 5.04
C LEU A 187 -12.48 -0.64 4.11
N GLU A 188 -12.78 -0.72 2.81
CA GLU A 188 -11.81 -1.20 1.82
C GLU A 188 -10.53 -0.36 1.92
N GLU A 189 -10.66 0.96 2.05
CA GLU A 189 -9.51 1.90 1.98
C GLU A 189 -8.61 1.76 3.18
N SER A 190 -9.22 1.72 4.35
CA SER A 190 -8.51 1.53 5.61
C SER A 190 -7.88 0.14 5.68
N THR A 191 -8.54 -0.89 5.17
CA THR A 191 -8.02 -2.26 5.16
C THR A 191 -6.80 -2.39 4.27
N MET A 192 -6.87 -1.89 3.04
CA MET A 192 -5.76 -1.96 2.10
C MET A 192 -4.57 -1.13 2.57
N LEU A 193 -4.81 0.05 3.16
CA LEU A 193 -3.76 0.86 3.77
C LEU A 193 -3.11 0.15 4.96
N ALA A 194 -3.90 -0.42 5.87
CA ALA A 194 -3.37 -1.13 7.04
C ALA A 194 -2.51 -2.32 6.61
N GLU A 195 -2.98 -3.12 5.64
CA GLU A 195 -2.22 -4.26 5.12
C GLU A 195 -0.94 -3.83 4.39
N TYR A 196 -0.99 -2.74 3.62
CA TYR A 196 0.20 -2.18 2.98
C TYR A 196 1.24 -1.73 4.02
N LEU A 197 0.81 -1.05 5.08
CA LEU A 197 1.70 -0.63 6.17
C LEU A 197 2.27 -1.85 6.90
N ALA A 198 1.49 -2.92 7.13
CA ALA A 198 1.98 -4.16 7.68
C ALA A 198 3.10 -4.77 6.82
N LEU A 199 2.94 -4.78 5.49
CA LEU A 199 4.00 -5.22 4.56
C LEU A 199 5.26 -4.35 4.65
N LEU A 200 5.12 -3.03 4.83
CA LEU A 200 6.27 -2.14 5.01
C LEU A 200 7.00 -2.39 6.34
N GLN A 201 6.30 -2.80 7.39
CA GLN A 201 6.91 -3.19 8.67
C GLN A 201 7.76 -4.46 8.55
N GLU A 202 7.46 -5.34 7.60
CA GLU A 202 8.25 -6.56 7.34
C GLU A 202 9.64 -6.25 6.72
N ILE A 203 9.88 -5.01 6.28
CA ILE A 203 11.13 -4.62 5.60
C ILE A 203 12.28 -4.44 6.59
N PRO A 204 13.41 -5.16 6.42
CA PRO A 204 14.59 -5.02 7.26
C PRO A 204 15.14 -3.60 7.28
N TYR A 205 15.76 -3.23 8.41
CA TYR A 205 16.39 -1.92 8.56
C TYR A 205 17.54 -1.73 7.56
N GLU A 206 18.31 -2.78 7.30
CA GLU A 206 19.44 -2.80 6.37
C GLU A 206 19.00 -2.42 4.96
N SER A 207 17.86 -2.93 4.51
CA SER A 207 17.27 -2.60 3.21
C SER A 207 16.89 -1.12 3.11
N ARG A 208 16.24 -0.59 4.15
CA ARG A 208 15.85 0.83 4.23
C ARG A 208 17.08 1.75 4.25
N HIS A 209 18.08 1.40 5.06
CA HIS A 209 19.31 2.15 5.16
C HIS A 209 20.09 2.16 3.84
N LEU A 210 20.21 1.01 3.19
CA LEU A 210 20.87 0.90 1.88
C LEU A 210 20.18 1.78 0.83
N VAL A 211 18.84 1.77 0.79
CA VAL A 211 18.07 2.64 -0.11
C VAL A 211 18.27 4.12 0.22
N ALA A 212 18.31 4.50 1.51
CA ALA A 212 18.59 5.88 1.92
C ALA A 212 19.96 6.37 1.42
N VAL A 213 21.00 5.53 1.53
CA VAL A 213 22.36 5.83 1.06
C VAL A 213 22.42 6.02 -0.46
N HIS A 214 21.64 5.25 -1.22
CA HIS A 214 21.65 5.28 -2.68
C HIS A 214 20.47 6.06 -3.30
N ARG A 215 19.78 6.88 -2.52
CA ARG A 215 18.52 7.53 -2.90
C ARG A 215 18.63 8.34 -4.19
N GLU A 216 19.70 9.13 -4.34
CA GLU A 216 19.91 9.96 -5.53
C GLU A 216 20.02 9.15 -6.82
N ARG A 217 20.59 7.94 -6.74
CA ARG A 217 20.70 7.05 -7.89
C ARG A 217 19.39 6.30 -8.14
N LEU A 218 18.65 5.97 -7.09
CA LEU A 218 17.37 5.28 -7.20
C LEU A 218 16.23 6.20 -7.63
N VAL A 219 16.30 7.51 -7.38
CA VAL A 219 15.20 8.47 -7.66
C VAL A 219 14.89 8.61 -9.15
N THR A 220 15.85 8.29 -10.02
CA THR A 220 15.70 8.32 -11.49
C THR A 220 15.15 7.02 -12.06
N ILE A 221 15.18 5.94 -11.27
CA ILE A 221 14.81 4.58 -11.66
C ILE A 221 13.49 4.16 -10.99
N LEU A 222 13.32 4.50 -9.72
CA LEU A 222 12.13 4.27 -8.93
C LEU A 222 11.23 5.50 -8.99
N PRO A 223 9.90 5.34 -9.13
CA PRO A 223 8.98 6.45 -9.26
C PRO A 223 8.98 7.32 -8.00
N ILE A 224 9.20 8.62 -8.18
CA ILE A 224 9.10 9.63 -7.12
C ILE A 224 7.62 9.83 -6.79
N SER A 225 7.22 9.45 -5.58
CA SER A 225 5.92 9.85 -5.04
C SER A 225 6.00 11.30 -4.57
N GLN A 226 5.90 12.25 -5.50
CA GLN A 226 5.72 13.64 -5.14
C GLN A 226 4.30 13.76 -4.53
N ASN A 227 4.21 14.11 -3.23
CA ASN A 227 3.00 14.24 -2.41
C ASN A 227 2.46 12.95 -1.74
N ARG A 228 3.20 12.34 -0.80
CA ARG A 228 2.66 11.29 0.10
C ARG A 228 2.00 11.86 1.36
N SER A 229 2.59 12.88 1.96
CA SER A 229 2.09 13.58 3.15
C SER A 229 0.71 14.17 2.93
N ALA A 230 0.49 14.82 1.78
CA ALA A 230 -0.80 15.41 1.42
C ALA A 230 -1.94 14.37 1.31
N VAL A 231 -1.65 13.12 0.92
CA VAL A 231 -2.66 12.05 0.84
C VAL A 231 -3.04 11.54 2.23
N LEU A 232 -2.13 11.56 3.20
CA LEU A 232 -2.41 11.16 4.59
C LEU A 232 -3.07 12.31 5.38
N GLU A 233 -2.56 13.54 5.23
CA GLU A 233 -3.07 14.73 5.92
C GLU A 233 -4.45 15.17 5.40
N GLN A 234 -4.69 15.20 4.08
CA GLN A 234 -6.04 15.48 3.55
C GLN A 234 -7.09 14.44 4.00
N ARG A 235 -6.66 13.26 4.46
CA ARG A 235 -7.55 12.20 4.95
C ARG A 235 -7.86 12.30 6.44
N GLU A 236 -6.99 12.89 7.24
CA GLU A 236 -7.34 13.26 8.63
C GLU A 236 -8.41 14.36 8.64
N ASP A 237 -8.37 15.28 7.66
CA ASP A 237 -9.36 16.33 7.47
C ASP A 237 -10.61 15.90 6.69
N SER A 238 -10.57 14.76 5.99
CA SER A 238 -11.73 14.16 5.33
C SER A 238 -12.65 13.54 6.39
N ARG A 239 -13.52 14.38 6.96
CA ARG A 239 -14.59 14.03 7.90
C ARG A 239 -15.59 13.02 7.31
N ILE A 240 -15.18 11.76 7.19
CA ILE A 240 -16.09 10.61 7.04
C ILE A 240 -16.46 10.08 8.44
N ILE A 241 -15.68 10.44 9.46
CA ILE A 241 -15.99 10.23 10.87
C ILE A 241 -16.43 11.59 11.45
N PRO A 242 -17.69 11.74 11.90
CA PRO A 242 -18.11 12.95 12.61
C PRO A 242 -17.25 13.15 13.87
N VAL A 243 -16.64 14.34 13.99
CA VAL A 243 -15.78 14.74 15.12
C VAL A 243 -16.56 14.89 16.44
N ASN A 244 -17.89 14.75 16.42
CA ASN A 244 -18.74 14.87 17.60
C ASN A 244 -19.51 13.56 17.83
N TYR A 245 -18.86 12.60 18.45
CA TYR A 245 -19.54 11.71 19.39
C TYR A 245 -18.83 11.90 20.73
N GLU A 246 -19.27 12.93 21.47
CA GLU A 246 -19.12 12.90 22.92
C GLU A 246 -19.66 11.53 23.36
N GLU A 247 -18.84 10.76 24.07
CA GLU A 247 -19.34 9.64 24.87
C GLU A 247 -20.61 10.14 25.57
N PRO A 248 -21.76 9.45 25.47
CA PRO A 248 -22.85 9.76 26.38
C PRO A 248 -22.24 9.57 27.76
N ALA A 249 -22.03 10.69 28.46
CA ALA A 249 -21.57 10.70 29.82
C ALA A 249 -22.36 9.63 30.53
N LEU A 250 -21.65 8.63 31.08
CA LEU A 250 -22.22 7.61 31.93
C LEU A 250 -23.16 8.33 32.90
N GLN A 251 -24.46 8.34 32.60
CA GLN A 251 -25.48 8.71 33.54
C GLN A 251 -25.33 7.64 34.60
N THR A 252 -24.57 8.02 35.61
CA THR A 252 -24.38 7.29 36.84
C THR A 252 -25.79 7.06 37.32
N ALA A 253 -26.28 5.83 37.13
CA ALA A 253 -27.59 5.42 37.58
C ALA A 253 -27.59 5.61 39.09
N ALA A 254 -28.13 6.74 39.53
CA ALA A 254 -28.51 6.93 40.92
C ALA A 254 -29.54 5.82 41.25
N PRO A 255 -29.37 5.11 42.36
CA PRO A 255 -30.30 4.04 42.73
C PRO A 255 -31.71 4.63 42.94
N PRO A 256 -32.77 3.84 42.69
CA PRO A 256 -34.14 4.30 42.84
C PRO A 256 -34.40 4.68 44.30
N VAL A 257 -34.64 5.97 44.54
CA VAL A 257 -35.16 6.45 45.83
C VAL A 257 -36.63 6.03 45.91
N SER A 258 -36.89 5.16 46.88
CA SER A 258 -38.21 4.69 47.28
C SER A 258 -39.24 5.81 47.37
N ALA A 259 -40.41 5.59 46.77
CA ALA A 259 -41.56 6.47 46.90
C ALA A 259 -42.00 6.61 48.37
N PRO A 260 -42.27 7.82 48.87
CA PRO A 260 -42.92 8.00 50.16
C PRO A 260 -44.41 7.61 50.07
N PRO A 261 -45.00 7.05 51.15
CA PRO A 261 -46.38 6.59 51.14
C PRO A 261 -47.39 7.74 51.06
N SER A 262 -48.47 7.50 50.31
CA SER A 262 -49.63 8.37 50.15
C SER A 262 -50.23 8.81 51.49
N PRO A 263 -50.47 10.12 51.72
CA PRO A 263 -51.30 10.56 52.84
C PRO A 263 -52.79 10.33 52.52
N LYS A 264 -53.46 9.71 53.48
CA LYS A 264 -54.91 9.43 53.50
C LYS A 264 -55.71 10.73 53.34
N ARG A 265 -56.71 10.72 52.46
CA ARG A 265 -57.75 11.76 52.38
C ARG A 265 -58.71 11.57 53.55
N ASP A 266 -58.67 12.46 54.53
CA ASP A 266 -59.74 12.62 55.50
C ASP A 266 -60.87 13.44 54.87
N TRP A 267 -62.05 12.84 54.76
CA TRP A 267 -63.29 13.54 54.46
C TRP A 267 -63.73 14.36 55.68
N LYS A 268 -63.88 15.67 55.52
CA LYS A 268 -64.69 16.50 56.42
C LYS A 268 -65.82 17.16 55.65
N ILE A 269 -67.01 16.77 56.10
CA ILE A 269 -68.34 17.24 55.76
C ILE A 269 -68.50 18.69 56.24
N ARG A 270 -69.07 19.56 55.40
CA ARG A 270 -70.01 20.61 55.79
C ARG A 270 -71.05 20.80 54.70
#